data_AF-A0A7L7KT89-F1
#
_entry.id   AF-A0A7L7KT89-F1
#
_cell.length_a   1.000
_cell.length_b   1.000
_cell.length_c   1.000
_cell.angle_alpha   90.00
_cell.angle_beta   90.00
_cell.angle_gamma   90.00
#
_symmetry.space_group_name_H-M   'P 1'
#
loop_
_entity.id
_entity.type
_entity.pdbx_description
1 polymer ?
#
loop_
_entity_poly.entity_id
_entity_poly.type
_entity_poly.pdbx_seq_one_letter_code
_entity_poly.pdbx_strand_id
1 'polypeptide(L)'
;MKKWLKENIFVKDMFVYILVAAIIFYIPLWLFVYYAIITENDYLYGLGFAYVAFWAGPFTPTIPIILAIAVFLKQVIKFIQGKRREEE
;
A
#
# COMPACT_ATOMS: atom_id res chain seq x y z
N MET A 1 -13.57 18.37 11.04
CA MET A 1 -12.66 17.18 11.12
C MET A 1 -13.39 15.85 11.33
N LYS A 2 -14.19 15.65 12.39
CA LYS A 2 -14.80 14.33 12.68
C LYS A 2 -15.65 13.73 11.53
N LYS A 3 -16.41 14.56 10.80
CA LYS A 3 -17.26 14.10 9.69
C LYS A 3 -16.45 13.59 8.49
N TRP A 4 -15.44 14.35 8.09
CA TRP A 4 -14.49 13.98 7.02
C TRP A 4 -13.74 12.70 7.33
N LEU A 5 -13.30 12.53 8.59
CA LEU A 5 -12.59 11.33 9.03
C LEU A 5 -13.49 10.08 8.93
N LYS A 6 -14.76 10.21 9.34
CA LYS A 6 -15.73 9.12 9.30
C LYS A 6 -16.07 8.70 7.86
N GLU A 7 -16.25 9.67 6.96
CA GLU A 7 -16.52 9.41 5.53
C GLU A 7 -15.30 8.92 4.74
N ASN A 8 -14.08 9.24 5.18
CA ASN A 8 -12.87 8.82 4.48
C ASN A 8 -12.23 7.54 5.04
N ILE A 9 -12.22 7.35 6.35
CA ILE A 9 -11.52 6.24 7.01
C ILE A 9 -12.48 5.09 7.39
N PHE A 10 -13.73 5.37 7.78
CA PHE A 10 -14.68 4.36 8.27
C PHE A 10 -15.69 3.93 7.21
N VAL A 11 -15.21 3.57 6.02
CA VAL A 11 -16.04 3.03 4.93
C VAL A 11 -15.68 1.57 4.73
N LYS A 12 -16.66 0.69 4.46
CA LYS A 12 -16.39 -0.74 4.24
C LYS A 12 -15.35 -0.97 3.14
N ASP A 13 -15.35 -0.10 2.12
CA ASP A 13 -14.39 -0.15 1.01
C ASP A 13 -12.97 0.29 1.41
N MET A 14 -12.78 0.99 2.54
CA MET A 14 -11.46 1.41 3.03
C MET A 14 -10.54 0.21 3.25
N PHE A 15 -11.11 -0.94 3.63
CA PHE A 15 -10.37 -2.19 3.74
C PHE A 15 -9.70 -2.58 2.41
N VAL A 16 -10.40 -2.42 1.28
CA VAL A 16 -9.85 -2.70 -0.06
C VAL A 16 -8.67 -1.77 -0.36
N TYR A 17 -8.82 -0.46 -0.09
CA TYR A 17 -7.72 0.49 -0.27
C TYR A 17 -6.51 0.17 0.61
N ILE A 18 -6.74 -0.30 1.84
CA ILE A 18 -5.66 -0.72 2.76
C ILE A 18 -4.96 -1.97 2.23
N LEU A 19 -5.70 -2.96 1.71
CA LEU A 19 -5.10 -4.15 1.10
C LEU A 19 -4.24 -3.80 -0.12
N VAL A 20 -4.76 -2.97 -1.02
CA VAL A 20 -3.99 -2.49 -2.19
C VAL A 20 -2.78 -1.69 -1.74
N ALA A 21 -2.93 -0.81 -0.75
CA ALA A 21 -1.82 -0.04 -0.20
C ALA A 21 -0.74 -0.93 0.43
N ALA A 22 -1.12 -2.02 1.10
CA ALA A 22 -0.16 -3.00 1.63
C ALA A 22 0.61 -3.70 0.50
N ILE A 23 -0.06 -4.10 -0.57
CA ILE A 23 0.59 -4.69 -1.75
C ILE A 23 1.61 -3.69 -2.35
N ILE A 24 1.22 -2.42 -2.48
CA ILE A 24 2.09 -1.35 -2.99
C ILE A 24 3.29 -1.13 -2.05
N PHE A 25 3.06 -1.10 -0.74
CA PHE A 25 4.11 -0.94 0.24
C PHE A 25 5.17 -2.04 0.13
N TYR A 26 4.74 -3.29 -0.07
CA TYR A 26 5.64 -4.44 -0.22
C TYR A 26 6.21 -4.62 -1.64
N ILE A 27 6.05 -3.67 -2.57
CA ILE A 27 6.71 -3.71 -3.90
C ILE A 27 8.21 -4.03 -3.82
N PRO A 28 9.01 -3.44 -2.92
CA PRO A 28 10.42 -3.81 -2.82
C PRO A 28 10.66 -5.31 -2.56
N LEU A 29 9.86 -5.93 -1.68
CA LEU A 29 9.91 -7.37 -1.45
C LEU A 29 9.60 -8.15 -2.74
N TRP A 30 8.52 -7.77 -3.43
CA TRP A 30 8.13 -8.43 -4.68
C TRP A 30 9.22 -8.33 -5.75
N LEU A 31 9.91 -7.19 -5.84
CA LEU A 31 11.05 -7.02 -6.73
C LEU A 31 12.20 -7.95 -6.36
N PHE A 32 12.57 -8.05 -5.08
CA PHE A 32 13.63 -8.98 -4.65
C PHE A 32 13.30 -10.43 -5.01
N VAL A 33 12.06 -10.88 -4.75
CA VAL A 33 11.62 -12.23 -5.11
C VAL A 33 11.65 -12.45 -6.62
N TYR A 34 11.14 -11.51 -7.40
CA TYR A 34 11.13 -11.58 -8.86
C TYR A 34 12.55 -11.67 -9.44
N TYR A 35 13.47 -10.83 -8.97
CA TYR A 35 14.86 -10.85 -9.41
C TYR A 35 15.58 -12.12 -8.94
N ALA A 36 15.30 -12.63 -7.74
CA ALA A 36 15.86 -13.89 -7.25
C ALA A 36 15.54 -15.04 -8.20
N ILE A 37 14.28 -15.12 -8.67
CA ILE A 37 13.82 -16.16 -9.61
C ILE A 37 14.51 -16.02 -10.96
N ILE A 38 14.59 -14.81 -11.52
CA ILE A 38 15.16 -14.59 -12.86
C ILE A 38 16.67 -14.78 -12.91
N THR A 39 17.36 -14.40 -11.83
CA THR A 39 18.84 -14.46 -11.77
C THR A 39 19.36 -15.71 -11.10
N GLU A 40 18.48 -16.59 -10.63
CA GLU A 40 18.80 -17.79 -9.85
C GLU A 40 19.72 -17.48 -8.65
N ASN A 41 19.53 -16.30 -8.06
CA ASN A 41 20.37 -15.80 -6.97
C ASN A 41 19.62 -15.80 -5.64
N ASP A 42 19.88 -16.85 -4.85
CA ASP A 42 19.22 -17.06 -3.57
C ASP A 42 19.49 -15.97 -2.52
N TYR A 43 20.59 -15.22 -2.66
CA TYR A 43 20.91 -14.10 -1.76
C TYR A 43 19.82 -13.03 -1.77
N LEU A 44 19.13 -12.84 -2.91
CA LEU A 44 18.08 -11.85 -3.06
C LEU A 44 16.84 -12.19 -2.22
N TYR A 45 16.55 -13.47 -1.96
CA TYR A 45 15.51 -13.86 -1.00
C TYR A 45 15.87 -13.40 0.42
N GLY A 46 17.15 -13.52 0.80
CA GLY A 46 17.66 -13.05 2.08
C GLY A 46 17.47 -11.53 2.26
N LEU A 47 17.76 -10.75 1.22
CA LEU A 47 17.52 -9.30 1.22
C LEU A 47 16.04 -8.94 1.32
N GLY A 48 15.19 -9.65 0.57
CA GLY A 48 13.74 -9.48 0.65
C GLY A 48 13.20 -9.78 2.06
N PHE A 49 13.66 -10.87 2.68
CA PHE A 49 13.27 -11.22 4.04
C PHE A 49 13.79 -10.20 5.07
N ALA A 50 15.03 -9.73 4.93
CA ALA A 50 15.58 -8.69 5.80
C ALA A 50 14.78 -7.38 5.70
N TYR A 51 14.33 -7.01 4.50
CA TYR A 51 13.42 -5.87 4.30
C TYR A 51 12.12 -6.04 5.10
N VAL A 52 11.46 -7.21 5.01
CA VAL A 52 10.24 -7.50 5.78
C VAL A 52 10.50 -7.46 7.27
N ALA A 53 11.58 -8.09 7.74
CA ALA A 53 11.95 -8.12 9.15
C ALA A 53 12.21 -6.71 9.70
N PHE A 54 12.86 -5.84 8.92
CA PHE A 54 13.06 -4.45 9.27
C PHE A 54 11.71 -3.74 9.50
N TRP A 55 10.78 -3.85 8.55
CA TRP A 55 9.44 -3.22 8.62
C TRP A 55 8.45 -3.93 9.55
N ALA A 56 8.77 -5.11 10.06
CA ALA A 56 8.03 -5.78 11.13
C ALA A 56 8.46 -5.28 12.53
N GLY A 57 9.48 -4.43 12.61
CA GLY A 57 9.98 -3.89 13.87
C GLY A 57 8.95 -2.97 14.58
N PRO A 58 8.91 -2.98 15.93
CA PRO A 58 7.88 -2.28 16.72
C PRO A 58 7.89 -0.75 16.62
N PHE A 59 8.96 -0.16 16.08
CA PHE A 59 9.12 1.29 15.91
C PHE A 59 9.02 1.76 14.46
N THR A 60 8.69 0.85 13.53
CA THR A 60 8.56 1.23 12.13
C THR A 60 7.18 1.80 11.86
N PRO A 61 7.07 2.90 11.08
CA PRO A 61 5.79 3.50 10.74
C PRO A 61 5.05 2.74 9.62
N THR A 62 5.14 1.40 9.58
CA THR A 62 4.53 0.54 8.54
C THR A 62 3.03 0.79 8.41
N ILE A 63 2.29 0.71 9.53
CA ILE A 63 0.84 0.93 9.53
C ILE A 63 0.49 2.39 9.14
N PRO A 64 1.11 3.44 9.71
CA PRO A 64 0.92 4.81 9.26
C PRO A 64 1.16 5.02 7.75
N ILE A 65 2.21 4.43 7.18
CA ILE A 65 2.53 4.56 5.76
C ILE A 65 1.46 3.89 4.90
N ILE A 66 1.07 2.65 5.22
CA ILE A 66 0.02 1.93 4.48
C ILE A 66 -1.29 2.71 4.53
N LEU A 67 -1.67 3.27 5.68
CA LEU A 67 -2.87 4.10 5.81
C LEU A 67 -2.77 5.38 4.96
N ALA A 68 -1.60 6.04 4.92
CA ALA A 68 -1.40 7.22 4.10
C ALA A 68 -1.56 6.91 2.61
N ILE A 69 -0.98 5.80 2.14
CA ILE A 69 -1.14 5.33 0.75
C ILE A 69 -2.62 5.00 0.47
N ALA A 70 -3.32 4.32 1.38
CA ALA A 70 -4.72 3.97 1.21
C ALA A 70 -5.62 5.21 1.09
N VAL A 71 -5.41 6.22 1.95
CA VAL A 71 -6.13 7.50 1.88
C VAL A 71 -5.83 8.21 0.56
N PHE A 72 -4.57 8.24 0.14
CA PHE A 72 -4.16 8.83 -1.13
C PHE A 72 -4.85 8.14 -2.32
N LEU A 73 -4.83 6.81 -2.39
CA LEU A 73 -5.50 6.04 -3.44
C LEU A 73 -7.00 6.33 -3.52
N LYS A 74 -7.66 6.39 -2.36
CA LYS A 74 -9.09 6.73 -2.29
C LYS A 74 -9.37 8.14 -2.83
N GLN A 75 -8.52 9.11 -2.51
CA GLN A 75 -8.66 10.47 -3.04
C GLN A 75 -8.44 10.52 -4.56
N VAL A 76 -7.42 9.82 -5.07
CA VAL A 76 -7.13 9.73 -6.50
C VAL A 76 -8.30 9.09 -7.26
N ILE A 77 -8.83 7.96 -6.78
CA ILE A 77 -9.95 7.27 -7.43
C ILE A 77 -11.21 8.14 -7.39
N LYS A 78 -11.51 8.80 -6.26
CA LYS A 78 -12.65 9.73 -6.18
C LYS A 78 -12.50 10.90 -7.14
N PHE A 79 -11.30 11.45 -7.29
CA PHE A 79 -11.03 12.54 -8.24
C PHE A 79 -11.25 12.10 -9.69
N ILE A 80 -10.76 10.91 -10.07
CA ILE A 80 -10.93 10.36 -11.41
C ILE A 80 -12.42 10.06 -11.70
N GLN A 81 -13.14 9.47 -10.74
CA GLN A 81 -14.58 9.18 -10.89
C GLN A 81 -15.46 10.45 -10.90
N GLY A 82 -15.06 11.49 -10.16
CA GLY A 82 -15.75 12.78 -10.17
C GLY A 82 -15.70 13.45 -11.54
N LYS A 83 -14.51 13.47 -12.16
CA LYS A 83 -14.35 13.97 -13.54
C LYS A 83 -15.22 13.21 -14.55
N ARG A 84 -15.28 11.88 -14.43
CA ARG A 84 -16.09 11.05 -15.33
C ARG A 84 -17.59 11.36 -15.28
N ARG A 85 -18.13 11.79 -14.13
CA ARG A 85 -19.54 12.18 -13.99
C ARG A 85 -19.87 13.58 -14.50
N GLU A 86 -18.86 14.45 -14.67
CA GLU A 86 -19.04 15.78 -15.27
C GLU A 86 -18.95 15.73 -16.81
N GLU A 87 -18.38 14.66 -17.35
CA GLU A 87 -18.23 14.39 -18.79
C GLU A 87 -19.41 13.57 -19.40
N GLU A 88 -20.26 12.95 -18.56
CA GLU A 88 -21.50 12.23 -18.92
C GLU A 88 -22.73 13.14 -18.80
#